data_AF-A0A1N6LG40-F1
#
_entry.id   AF-A0A1N6LG40-F1
#
_cell.length_a   1.000
_cell.length_b   1.000
_cell.length_c   1.000
_cell.angle_alpha   90.00
_cell.angle_beta   90.00
_cell.angle_gamma   90.00
#
_symmetry.space_group_name_H-M   'P 1'
#
loop_
_entity.id
_entity.type
_entity.pdbx_description
1 polymer ?
#
loop_
_entity_poly.entity_id
_entity_poly.type
_entity_poly.pdbx_seq_one_letter_code
_entity_poly.pdbx_strand_id
1 'polypeptide(L)'
;MPAKTALTWEQGTRRWKKVYMGKSYTVSCRALGVPGTKLESYQAANAWWAAKKTEIDGQPPSHAYQQILDELERRKAWAVASAPDQVPRLEETIAEVRGQEVAELSNSAASAFWLGGDAGQVVWSDRLARSHIPTLPADRTIAFQMERYLALEQVRTESGQLSVSEFDTVRRCLHAFRDHLGGSNPVDYLDADRWEGWWSALVSQAISTEYKKKRLRIARSFVSWLAEKGLIPVPPNLHSRRHRFGGGSRSVATIPVKEVAKLITAAPGQLKLHLLLMINCGMTQIDISDLHPSEVDWKRGRIKRKRSKTEDHEHVPTVEYPLWPRTWELLQRFGQKSGERVLQTESGKPWLRDVLRNDGKRSKVDAIKSNYVHLQRKIGLEHSMKLLRKTSATLIESHASYGRYVGHFLGHSPRTLAERHYAAPSVDLFDKIVNWLGKQYGPVAAFEEN
;
A
#
# COMPACT_ATOMS: atom_id res chain seq x y z
N MET A 1 -36.42 21.06 2.71
CA MET A 1 -35.63 21.01 1.46
C MET A 1 -35.74 19.62 0.84
N PRO A 2 -35.97 19.49 -0.48
CA PRO A 2 -36.06 18.19 -1.12
C PRO A 2 -34.75 17.40 -0.95
N ALA A 3 -34.85 16.13 -0.59
CA ALA A 3 -33.69 15.26 -0.42
C ALA A 3 -32.89 15.17 -1.73
N LYS A 4 -31.57 15.35 -1.66
CA LYS A 4 -30.67 15.27 -2.83
C LYS A 4 -30.55 13.80 -3.28
N THR A 5 -31.08 13.50 -4.45
CA THR A 5 -31.08 12.16 -5.05
C THR A 5 -30.10 12.11 -6.23
N ALA A 6 -29.24 11.09 -6.30
CA ALA A 6 -28.29 10.91 -7.40
C ALA A 6 -28.90 10.12 -8.59
N LEU A 7 -29.99 9.41 -8.34
CA LEU A 7 -30.75 8.59 -9.27
C LEU A 7 -32.19 9.09 -9.40
N THR A 8 -32.85 8.73 -10.50
CA THR A 8 -34.28 9.01 -10.74
C THR A 8 -35.13 7.88 -10.15
N TRP A 9 -36.18 8.22 -9.40
CA TRP A 9 -37.13 7.25 -8.84
C TRP A 9 -38.24 6.92 -9.83
N GLU A 10 -38.49 5.64 -10.07
CA GLU A 10 -39.59 5.12 -10.89
C GLU A 10 -40.70 4.55 -9.99
N GLN A 11 -41.80 5.31 -9.84
CA GLN A 11 -42.86 4.98 -8.88
C GLN A 11 -43.59 3.67 -9.19
N GLY A 12 -43.87 3.39 -10.47
CA GLY A 12 -44.60 2.17 -10.88
C GLY A 12 -43.85 0.87 -10.59
N THR A 13 -42.52 0.90 -10.67
CA THR A 13 -41.67 -0.29 -10.47
C THR A 13 -40.96 -0.32 -9.12
N ARG A 14 -41.05 0.78 -8.35
CA ARG A 14 -40.31 1.00 -7.09
C ARG A 14 -38.80 0.76 -7.26
N ARG A 15 -38.23 1.35 -8.32
CA ARG A 15 -36.81 1.23 -8.69
C ARG A 15 -36.14 2.60 -8.76
N TRP A 16 -34.83 2.61 -8.54
CA TRP A 16 -33.98 3.74 -8.84
C TRP A 16 -33.22 3.49 -10.14
N LYS A 17 -33.19 4.50 -11.02
CA LYS A 17 -32.54 4.44 -12.33
C LYS A 17 -31.52 5.55 -12.51
N LYS A 18 -30.38 5.21 -13.12
CA LYS A 18 -29.36 6.18 -13.54
C LYS A 18 -28.83 5.82 -14.91
N VAL A 19 -28.78 6.80 -15.82
CA VAL A 19 -28.05 6.67 -17.09
C VAL A 19 -26.65 7.22 -16.88
N TYR A 20 -25.64 6.43 -17.24
CA TYR A 20 -24.23 6.79 -17.12
C TYR A 20 -23.44 6.10 -18.23
N MET A 21 -22.62 6.85 -18.97
CA MET A 21 -21.87 6.35 -20.12
C MET A 21 -22.74 5.55 -21.12
N GLY A 22 -23.92 6.08 -21.46
CA GLY A 22 -24.84 5.45 -22.42
C GLY A 22 -25.55 4.18 -21.94
N LYS A 23 -25.23 3.65 -20.75
CA LYS A 23 -25.90 2.48 -20.15
C LYS A 23 -26.85 2.89 -19.03
N SER A 24 -27.97 2.20 -18.92
CA SER A 24 -28.96 2.38 -17.86
C SER A 24 -28.73 1.39 -16.73
N TYR A 25 -28.53 1.90 -15.53
CA TYR A 25 -28.36 1.12 -14.31
C TYR A 25 -29.62 1.24 -13.46
N THR A 26 -30.18 0.12 -13.05
CA THR A 26 -31.39 0.09 -12.21
C THR A 26 -31.16 -0.76 -10.97
N VAL A 27 -31.74 -0.34 -9.85
CA VAL A 27 -31.73 -1.11 -8.59
C VAL A 27 -33.09 -1.02 -7.92
N SER A 28 -33.61 -2.15 -7.44
CA SER A 28 -34.89 -2.21 -6.72
C SER A 28 -34.70 -2.04 -5.22
N CYS A 29 -35.72 -1.52 -4.52
CA CYS A 29 -35.69 -1.46 -3.04
C CYS A 29 -35.50 -2.85 -2.41
N ARG A 30 -36.05 -3.91 -3.02
CA ARG A 30 -35.86 -5.30 -2.58
C ARG A 30 -34.39 -5.73 -2.64
N ALA A 31 -33.68 -5.38 -3.71
CA ALA A 31 -32.25 -5.70 -3.84
C ALA A 31 -31.38 -4.92 -2.84
N LEU A 32 -31.84 -3.76 -2.39
CA LEU A 32 -31.17 -2.94 -1.37
C LEU A 32 -31.54 -3.33 0.06
N GLY A 33 -32.52 -4.23 0.27
CA GLY A 33 -32.99 -4.60 1.61
C GLY A 33 -33.69 -3.45 2.35
N VAL A 34 -34.32 -2.51 1.63
CA VAL A 34 -34.99 -1.33 2.21
C VAL A 34 -36.47 -1.25 1.82
N PRO A 35 -37.31 -0.49 2.54
CA PRO A 35 -38.70 -0.28 2.17
C PRO A 35 -38.90 0.28 0.75
N GLY A 36 -40.05 -0.04 0.17
CA GLY A 36 -40.42 0.29 -1.21
C GLY A 36 -40.80 1.75 -1.47
N THR A 37 -40.47 2.68 -0.57
CA THR A 37 -40.82 4.10 -0.68
C THR A 37 -39.62 4.94 -1.13
N LYS A 38 -39.88 6.04 -1.84
CA LYS A 38 -38.83 6.96 -2.32
C LYS A 38 -38.03 7.57 -1.17
N LEU A 39 -38.71 7.93 -0.08
CA LEU A 39 -38.09 8.62 1.06
C LEU A 39 -37.20 7.71 1.90
N GLU A 40 -37.54 6.42 2.01
CA GLU A 40 -36.77 5.48 2.84
C GLU A 40 -35.62 4.83 2.06
N SER A 41 -35.70 4.79 0.73
CA SER A 41 -34.72 4.07 -0.09
C SER A 41 -33.62 4.93 -0.72
N TYR A 42 -33.75 6.26 -0.75
CA TYR A 42 -32.83 7.10 -1.53
C TYR A 42 -31.38 7.07 -1.04
N GLN A 43 -31.15 6.90 0.26
CA GLN A 43 -29.79 6.83 0.83
C GLN A 43 -29.07 5.54 0.41
N ALA A 44 -29.76 4.40 0.52
CA ALA A 44 -29.25 3.11 0.08
C ALA A 44 -29.00 3.10 -1.44
N ALA A 45 -29.91 3.70 -2.22
CA ALA A 45 -29.75 3.82 -3.66
C ALA A 45 -28.55 4.71 -4.05
N ASN A 46 -28.36 5.85 -3.37
CA ASN A 46 -27.19 6.71 -3.58
C ASN A 46 -25.88 5.99 -3.22
N ALA A 47 -25.84 5.24 -2.11
CA ALA A 47 -24.68 4.45 -1.71
C ALA A 47 -24.36 3.35 -2.72
N TRP A 48 -25.38 2.63 -3.18
CA TRP A 48 -25.26 1.64 -4.25
C TRP A 48 -24.71 2.27 -5.54
N TRP A 49 -25.22 3.45 -5.93
CA TRP A 49 -24.74 4.13 -7.13
C TRP A 49 -23.30 4.63 -6.99
N ALA A 50 -22.91 5.13 -5.82
CA ALA A 50 -21.52 5.53 -5.59
C ALA A 50 -20.56 4.33 -5.74
N ALA A 51 -20.91 3.18 -5.17
CA ALA A 51 -20.15 1.94 -5.33
C ALA A 51 -20.12 1.48 -6.79
N LYS A 52 -21.27 1.47 -7.47
CA LYS A 52 -21.36 1.04 -8.86
C LYS A 52 -20.60 1.98 -9.81
N LYS A 53 -20.64 3.28 -9.55
CA LYS A 53 -19.87 4.27 -10.29
C LYS A 53 -18.36 4.05 -10.10
N THR A 54 -17.89 3.79 -8.88
CA THR A 54 -16.47 3.44 -8.65
C THR A 54 -16.06 2.14 -9.33
N GLU A 55 -16.95 1.14 -9.41
CA GLU A 55 -16.72 -0.09 -10.17
C GLU A 55 -16.57 0.20 -11.67
N ILE A 56 -17.46 1.02 -12.24
CA ILE A 56 -17.44 1.40 -13.67
C ILE A 56 -16.22 2.28 -13.99
N ASP A 57 -15.98 3.33 -13.20
CA ASP A 57 -14.87 4.27 -13.40
C ASP A 57 -13.50 3.61 -13.12
N GLY A 58 -13.49 2.50 -12.38
CA GLY A 58 -12.29 1.72 -12.07
C GLY A 58 -11.95 0.65 -13.10
N GLN A 59 -12.87 0.33 -14.02
CA GLN A 59 -12.55 -0.49 -15.18
C GLN A 59 -11.79 0.39 -16.18
N PRO A 60 -10.58 -0.01 -16.63
CA PRO A 60 -9.94 0.70 -17.72
C PRO A 60 -10.93 0.74 -18.90
N PRO A 61 -10.99 1.87 -19.65
CA PRO A 61 -11.86 1.94 -20.81
C PRO A 61 -11.58 0.72 -21.68
N SER A 62 -12.63 -0.07 -21.95
CA SER A 62 -12.52 -1.22 -22.82
C SER A 62 -11.89 -0.74 -24.12
N HIS A 63 -10.81 -1.40 -24.54
CA HIS A 63 -10.16 -1.07 -25.80
C HIS A 63 -11.20 -1.08 -26.92
N ALA A 64 -11.12 -0.15 -27.88
CA ALA A 64 -12.10 -0.07 -28.97
C ALA A 64 -12.24 -1.42 -29.71
N TYR A 65 -11.14 -2.18 -29.76
CA TYR A 65 -11.03 -3.50 -30.37
C TYR A 65 -10.95 -4.66 -29.36
N GLN A 66 -11.56 -4.54 -28.17
CA GLN A 66 -11.46 -5.59 -27.13
C GLN A 66 -11.86 -6.99 -27.62
N GLN A 67 -12.91 -7.09 -28.45
CA GLN A 67 -13.34 -8.38 -29.01
C GLN A 67 -12.28 -9.04 -29.91
N ILE A 68 -11.53 -8.22 -30.65
CA ILE A 68 -10.44 -8.68 -31.52
C ILE A 68 -9.26 -9.14 -30.65
N LEU A 69 -8.93 -8.40 -29.60
CA LEU A 69 -7.90 -8.80 -28.63
C LEU A 69 -8.24 -10.14 -27.95
N ASP A 70 -9.49 -10.32 -27.51
CA ASP A 70 -9.94 -11.56 -26.87
C ASP A 70 -9.90 -12.76 -27.85
N GLU A 71 -10.15 -12.53 -29.13
CA GLU A 71 -10.02 -13.54 -30.18
C GLU A 71 -8.55 -13.87 -30.48
N LEU A 72 -7.68 -12.85 -30.65
CA LEU A 72 -6.25 -13.05 -30.90
C LEU A 72 -5.56 -13.77 -29.72
N GLU A 73 -5.92 -13.46 -28.48
CA GLU A 73 -5.40 -14.15 -27.30
C GLU A 73 -5.86 -15.63 -27.25
N ARG A 74 -7.09 -15.93 -27.69
CA ARG A 74 -7.57 -17.32 -27.86
C ARG A 74 -6.78 -18.06 -28.94
N ARG A 75 -6.53 -17.42 -30.09
CA ARG A 75 -5.71 -17.98 -31.17
C ARG A 75 -4.27 -18.21 -30.72
N LYS A 76 -3.71 -17.28 -29.94
CA LYS A 76 -2.37 -17.40 -29.36
C LYS A 76 -2.30 -18.57 -28.39
N ALA A 77 -3.27 -18.71 -27.49
CA ALA A 77 -3.33 -19.83 -26.55
C ALA A 77 -3.37 -21.18 -27.29
N TRP A 78 -4.13 -21.27 -28.39
CA TRP A 78 -4.13 -22.44 -29.26
C TRP A 78 -2.76 -22.67 -29.93
N ALA A 79 -2.14 -21.62 -30.47
CA ALA A 79 -0.86 -21.68 -31.16
C ALA A 79 0.26 -22.14 -30.23
N VAL A 80 0.28 -21.73 -28.95
CA VAL A 80 1.26 -22.20 -27.96
C VAL A 80 1.26 -23.74 -27.86
N ALA A 81 0.09 -24.38 -27.94
CA ALA A 81 -0.03 -25.83 -27.82
C ALA A 81 0.12 -26.57 -29.17
N SER A 82 -0.33 -25.95 -30.27
CA SER A 82 -0.57 -26.66 -31.54
C SER A 82 0.25 -26.16 -32.72
N ALA A 83 0.73 -24.92 -32.69
CA ALA A 83 1.51 -24.29 -33.76
C ALA A 83 2.43 -23.19 -33.19
N PRO A 84 3.49 -23.55 -32.43
CA PRO A 84 4.32 -22.59 -31.71
C PRO A 84 4.98 -21.53 -32.62
N ASP A 85 5.21 -21.87 -33.89
CA ASP A 85 5.71 -20.99 -34.94
C ASP A 85 4.80 -19.78 -35.22
N GLN A 86 3.51 -19.87 -34.90
CA GLN A 86 2.54 -18.77 -35.08
C GLN A 86 2.50 -17.80 -33.89
N VAL A 87 3.07 -18.16 -32.74
CA VAL A 87 2.99 -17.35 -31.51
C VAL A 87 3.63 -15.97 -31.69
N PRO A 88 4.84 -15.81 -32.26
CA PRO A 88 5.46 -14.49 -32.42
C PRO A 88 4.60 -13.53 -33.26
N ARG A 89 4.00 -14.03 -34.35
CA ARG A 89 3.12 -13.24 -35.21
C ARG A 89 1.86 -12.78 -34.49
N LEU A 90 1.24 -13.66 -33.70
CA LEU A 90 0.06 -13.32 -32.91
C LEU A 90 0.39 -12.31 -31.81
N GLU A 91 1.56 -12.42 -31.18
CA GLU A 91 2.05 -11.42 -30.21
C GLU A 91 2.26 -10.04 -30.85
N GLU A 92 2.87 -10.00 -32.04
CA GLU A 92 3.04 -8.77 -32.82
C GLU A 92 1.68 -8.15 -33.18
N THR A 93 0.72 -8.96 -33.64
CA THR A 93 -0.63 -8.48 -33.97
C THR A 93 -1.38 -7.96 -32.73
N ILE A 94 -1.26 -8.64 -31.59
CA ILE A 94 -1.86 -8.16 -30.32
C ILE A 94 -1.23 -6.83 -29.89
N ALA A 95 0.09 -6.69 -30.02
CA ALA A 95 0.78 -5.45 -29.70
C ALA A 95 0.35 -4.30 -30.63
N GLU A 96 0.22 -4.57 -31.93
CA GLU A 96 -0.28 -3.62 -32.92
C GLU A 96 -1.70 -3.16 -32.58
N VAL A 97 -2.63 -4.09 -32.31
CA VAL A 97 -4.01 -3.75 -31.94
C VAL A 97 -4.06 -2.93 -30.66
N ARG A 98 -3.24 -3.26 -29.64
CA ARG A 98 -3.16 -2.49 -28.38
C ARG A 98 -2.58 -1.08 -28.55
N GLY A 99 -1.82 -0.83 -29.61
CA GLY A 99 -1.26 0.49 -29.94
C GLY A 99 -2.25 1.44 -30.61
N GLN A 100 -3.44 0.96 -31.01
CA GLN A 100 -4.45 1.76 -31.72
C GLN A 100 -5.37 2.49 -30.74
N GLU A 101 -5.14 3.79 -30.52
CA GLU A 101 -5.86 4.60 -29.52
C GLU A 101 -7.26 5.06 -29.97
N VAL A 102 -7.53 5.11 -31.28
CA VAL A 102 -8.80 5.60 -31.85
C VAL A 102 -9.38 4.54 -32.79
N ALA A 103 -10.71 4.39 -32.78
CA ALA A 103 -11.43 3.53 -33.71
C ALA A 103 -11.42 4.13 -35.13
N GLU A 104 -10.26 4.15 -35.79
CA GLU A 104 -10.12 4.58 -37.19
C GLU A 104 -10.80 3.59 -38.16
N LEU A 105 -10.96 2.34 -37.73
CA LEU A 105 -11.63 1.28 -38.48
C LEU A 105 -12.94 0.88 -37.78
N SER A 106 -13.97 0.61 -38.59
CA SER A 106 -15.16 -0.06 -38.08
C SER A 106 -14.78 -1.46 -37.55
N ASN A 107 -15.51 -1.99 -36.57
CA ASN A 107 -15.24 -3.34 -36.03
C ASN A 107 -15.21 -4.42 -37.13
N SER A 108 -16.01 -4.26 -38.19
CA SER A 108 -16.00 -5.16 -39.34
C SER A 108 -14.71 -5.07 -40.16
N ALA A 109 -14.22 -3.87 -40.45
CA ALA A 109 -12.99 -3.65 -41.19
C ALA A 109 -11.75 -4.05 -40.37
N ALA A 110 -11.75 -3.71 -39.08
CA ALA A 110 -10.77 -4.13 -38.10
C ALA A 110 -10.68 -5.67 -37.99
N SER A 111 -11.84 -6.33 -37.87
CA SER A 111 -11.91 -7.79 -37.85
C SER A 111 -11.37 -8.40 -39.14
N ALA A 112 -11.74 -7.86 -40.31
CA ALA A 112 -11.22 -8.35 -41.58
C ALA A 112 -9.69 -8.20 -41.67
N PHE A 113 -9.17 -7.05 -41.23
CA PHE A 113 -7.75 -6.73 -41.27
C PHE A 113 -6.92 -7.62 -40.33
N TRP A 114 -7.25 -7.66 -39.04
CA TRP A 114 -6.45 -8.37 -38.03
C TRP A 114 -6.77 -9.86 -37.88
N LEU A 115 -8.00 -10.28 -38.21
CA LEU A 115 -8.41 -11.69 -38.08
C LEU A 115 -8.39 -12.47 -39.40
N GLY A 116 -8.06 -11.81 -40.51
CA GLY A 116 -7.88 -12.42 -41.83
C GLY A 116 -9.18 -12.59 -42.65
N GLY A 117 -10.18 -11.76 -42.40
CA GLY A 117 -11.50 -11.83 -43.05
C GLY A 117 -12.26 -13.11 -42.71
N ASP A 118 -13.34 -13.37 -43.46
CA ASP A 118 -14.21 -14.53 -43.24
C ASP A 118 -13.45 -15.86 -43.40
N ALA A 119 -12.54 -15.94 -44.38
CA ALA A 119 -11.71 -17.12 -44.61
C ALA A 119 -10.78 -17.40 -43.41
N GLY A 120 -10.15 -16.36 -42.85
CA GLY A 120 -9.32 -16.48 -41.66
C GLY A 120 -10.13 -16.91 -40.44
N GLN A 121 -11.34 -16.36 -40.25
CA GLN A 121 -12.22 -16.74 -39.15
C GLN A 121 -12.71 -18.20 -39.26
N VAL A 122 -13.08 -18.67 -40.45
CA VAL A 122 -13.53 -20.06 -40.66
C VAL A 122 -12.41 -21.05 -40.33
N VAL A 123 -11.19 -20.80 -40.81
CA VAL A 123 -10.02 -21.66 -40.52
C VAL A 123 -9.73 -21.70 -39.02
N TRP A 124 -9.78 -20.56 -38.34
CA TRP A 124 -9.53 -20.52 -36.90
C TRP A 124 -10.67 -21.11 -36.07
N SER A 125 -11.92 -20.92 -36.47
CA SER A 125 -13.08 -21.55 -35.83
C SER A 125 -12.99 -23.07 -35.91
N ASP A 126 -12.63 -23.61 -37.09
CA ASP A 126 -12.41 -25.05 -37.29
C ASP A 126 -11.22 -25.56 -36.47
N ARG A 127 -10.09 -24.85 -36.44
CA ARG A 127 -8.93 -25.18 -35.60
C ARG A 127 -9.30 -25.22 -34.12
N LEU A 128 -10.00 -24.21 -33.62
CA LEU A 128 -10.43 -24.12 -32.23
C LEU A 128 -11.48 -25.19 -31.88
N ALA A 129 -12.35 -25.57 -32.82
CA ALA A 129 -13.37 -26.59 -32.62
C ALA A 129 -12.81 -28.03 -32.66
N ARG A 130 -11.85 -28.31 -33.56
CA ARG A 130 -11.20 -29.63 -33.69
C ARG A 130 -10.18 -29.90 -32.60
N SER A 131 -9.61 -28.84 -32.08
CA SER A 131 -8.64 -28.97 -31.01
C SER A 131 -9.40 -29.18 -29.73
N HIS A 132 -9.35 -30.40 -29.23
CA HIS A 132 -9.53 -30.67 -27.82
C HIS A 132 -8.35 -30.01 -27.11
N ILE A 133 -8.31 -28.66 -27.08
CA ILE A 133 -7.37 -27.91 -26.26
C ILE A 133 -7.67 -28.44 -24.86
N PRO A 134 -6.75 -29.18 -24.22
CA PRO A 134 -6.96 -29.55 -22.85
C PRO A 134 -7.16 -28.23 -22.13
N THR A 135 -8.39 -27.97 -21.67
CA THR A 135 -8.66 -26.77 -20.88
C THR A 135 -7.68 -26.84 -19.74
N LEU A 136 -6.68 -25.95 -19.77
CA LEU A 136 -5.64 -25.94 -18.77
C LEU A 136 -6.38 -25.94 -17.44
N PRO A 137 -6.17 -26.96 -16.59
CA PRO A 137 -6.85 -27.02 -15.32
C PRO A 137 -6.68 -25.66 -14.64
N ALA A 138 -7.79 -25.05 -14.21
CA ALA A 138 -7.74 -23.68 -13.69
C ALA A 138 -6.71 -23.54 -12.57
N ASP A 139 -6.48 -24.63 -11.84
CA ASP A 139 -5.49 -24.77 -10.79
C ASP A 139 -4.03 -24.82 -11.26
N ARG A 140 -3.77 -24.95 -12.56
CA ARG A 140 -2.43 -24.87 -13.15
C ARG A 140 -2.12 -23.49 -13.71
N THR A 141 -3.02 -22.52 -13.62
CA THR A 141 -2.76 -21.14 -14.08
C THR A 141 -1.95 -20.33 -13.06
N ILE A 142 -1.15 -19.39 -13.55
CA ILE A 142 -0.41 -18.43 -12.70
C ILE A 142 -1.37 -17.61 -11.84
N ALA A 143 -2.48 -17.12 -12.41
CA ALA A 143 -3.46 -16.34 -11.67
C ALA A 143 -4.06 -17.12 -10.50
N PHE A 144 -4.50 -18.36 -10.72
CA PHE A 144 -5.07 -19.17 -9.64
C PHE A 144 -4.07 -19.48 -8.53
N GLN A 145 -2.84 -19.87 -8.89
CA GLN A 145 -1.82 -20.20 -7.90
C GLN A 145 -1.37 -18.96 -7.11
N MET A 146 -1.39 -17.79 -7.74
CA MET A 146 -1.14 -16.52 -7.06
C MET A 146 -2.25 -16.16 -6.07
N GLU A 147 -3.52 -16.34 -6.43
CA GLU A 147 -4.63 -16.13 -5.48
C GLU A 147 -4.55 -17.10 -4.30
N ARG A 148 -4.15 -18.36 -4.53
CA ARG A 148 -3.87 -19.31 -3.43
C ARG A 148 -2.74 -18.85 -2.53
N TYR A 149 -1.65 -18.35 -3.10
CA TYR A 149 -0.54 -17.79 -2.32
C TYR A 149 -0.99 -16.56 -1.52
N LEU A 150 -1.78 -15.68 -2.12
CA LEU A 150 -2.33 -14.50 -1.44
C LEU A 150 -3.30 -14.88 -0.32
N ALA A 151 -4.12 -15.92 -0.48
CA ALA A 151 -4.96 -16.44 0.60
C ALA A 151 -4.13 -16.91 1.81
N LEU A 152 -2.98 -17.55 1.59
CA LEU A 152 -2.06 -17.94 2.67
C LEU A 152 -1.47 -16.70 3.38
N GLU A 153 -1.02 -15.71 2.61
CA GLU A 153 -0.50 -14.46 3.18
C GLU A 153 -1.58 -13.66 3.93
N GLN A 154 -2.84 -13.75 3.50
CA GLN A 154 -3.97 -13.17 4.20
C GLN A 154 -4.19 -13.83 5.56
N VAL A 155 -4.16 -15.17 5.65
CA VAL A 155 -4.25 -15.89 6.93
C VAL A 155 -3.13 -15.44 7.88
N ARG A 156 -1.91 -15.26 7.39
CA ARG A 156 -0.78 -14.74 8.19
C ARG A 156 -1.03 -13.30 8.66
N THR A 157 -1.77 -12.51 7.89
CA THR A 157 -2.18 -11.16 8.31
C THR A 157 -3.25 -11.19 9.37
N GLU A 158 -4.26 -12.04 9.21
CA GLU A 158 -5.33 -12.24 10.20
C GLU A 158 -4.79 -12.79 11.52
N SER A 159 -3.74 -13.62 11.47
CA SER A 159 -3.05 -14.14 12.65
C SER A 159 -1.99 -13.20 13.24
N GLY A 160 -1.87 -11.96 12.74
CA GLY A 160 -0.89 -10.97 13.23
C GLY A 160 0.57 -11.21 12.83
N GLN A 161 0.89 -12.27 12.08
CA GLN A 161 2.26 -12.57 11.63
C GLN A 161 2.73 -11.63 10.50
N LEU A 162 1.80 -11.02 9.77
CA LEU A 162 2.08 -10.11 8.66
C LEU A 162 1.22 -8.85 8.76
N SER A 163 1.82 -7.66 8.81
CA SER A 163 1.03 -6.42 8.84
C SER A 163 0.16 -6.25 7.58
N VAL A 164 -1.04 -5.65 7.73
CA VAL A 164 -1.96 -5.30 6.62
C VAL A 164 -1.24 -4.53 5.49
N SER A 165 -0.34 -3.61 5.86
CA SER A 165 0.44 -2.84 4.89
C SER A 165 1.42 -3.69 4.09
N GLU A 166 1.99 -4.74 4.69
CA GLU A 166 2.92 -5.64 4.00
C GLU A 166 2.14 -6.57 3.08
N PHE A 167 1.01 -7.13 3.53
CA PHE A 167 0.11 -7.91 2.69
C PHE A 167 -0.34 -7.16 1.43
N ASP A 168 -0.83 -5.91 1.58
CA ASP A 168 -1.20 -5.09 0.43
C ASP A 168 0.00 -4.82 -0.51
N THR A 169 1.23 -4.75 0.03
CA THR A 169 2.42 -4.65 -0.81
C THR A 169 2.70 -5.94 -1.56
N VAL A 170 2.60 -7.09 -0.89
CA VAL A 170 2.74 -8.43 -1.49
C VAL A 170 1.77 -8.58 -2.66
N ARG A 171 0.47 -8.33 -2.40
CA ARG A 171 -0.60 -8.35 -3.41
C ARG A 171 -0.29 -7.51 -4.64
N ARG A 172 0.03 -6.20 -4.45
CA ARG A 172 0.34 -5.31 -5.58
C ARG A 172 1.61 -5.69 -6.34
N CYS A 173 2.62 -6.23 -5.65
CA CYS A 173 3.85 -6.68 -6.31
C CYS A 173 3.60 -7.96 -7.12
N LEU A 174 2.83 -8.90 -6.57
CA LEU A 174 2.48 -10.14 -7.26
C LEU A 174 1.55 -9.88 -8.44
N HIS A 175 0.55 -9.00 -8.34
CA HIS A 175 -0.30 -8.67 -9.49
C HIS A 175 0.53 -8.11 -10.65
N ALA A 176 1.48 -7.22 -10.39
CA ALA A 176 2.35 -6.72 -11.46
C ALA A 176 3.26 -7.80 -12.06
N PHE A 177 3.65 -8.80 -11.27
CA PHE A 177 4.40 -9.95 -11.77
C PHE A 177 3.51 -10.87 -12.62
N ARG A 178 2.28 -11.13 -12.19
CA ARG A 178 1.26 -11.86 -12.97
C ARG A 178 0.95 -11.15 -14.28
N ASP A 179 0.75 -9.84 -14.25
CA ASP A 179 0.42 -9.06 -15.44
C ASP A 179 1.59 -9.06 -16.44
N HIS A 180 2.83 -9.14 -15.96
CA HIS A 180 4.01 -9.34 -16.81
C HIS A 180 4.07 -10.74 -17.43
N LEU A 181 3.74 -11.78 -16.65
CA LEU A 181 3.80 -13.16 -17.13
C LEU A 181 2.57 -13.57 -17.96
N GLY A 182 1.44 -12.88 -17.81
CA GLY A 182 0.13 -13.31 -18.31
C GLY A 182 -0.56 -14.28 -17.34
N GLY A 183 -1.64 -13.85 -16.68
CA GLY A 183 -2.29 -14.64 -15.62
C GLY A 183 -2.92 -15.96 -16.09
N SER A 184 -3.30 -16.07 -17.36
CA SER A 184 -3.87 -17.28 -17.98
C SER A 184 -2.82 -18.33 -18.34
N ASN A 185 -1.53 -17.99 -18.34
CA ASN A 185 -0.48 -18.94 -18.68
C ASN A 185 -0.36 -20.04 -17.61
N PRO A 186 0.03 -21.26 -18.00
CA PRO A 186 0.33 -22.33 -17.07
C PRO A 186 1.49 -21.95 -16.16
N VAL A 187 1.54 -22.51 -14.95
CA VAL A 187 2.67 -22.29 -14.04
C VAL A 187 3.99 -22.77 -14.64
N ASP A 188 3.98 -23.81 -15.48
CA ASP A 188 5.18 -24.32 -16.18
C ASP A 188 5.76 -23.32 -17.18
N TYR A 189 5.00 -22.29 -17.55
CA TYR A 189 5.50 -21.16 -18.34
C TYR A 189 6.61 -20.39 -17.61
N LEU A 190 6.68 -20.51 -16.29
CA LEU A 190 7.67 -19.83 -15.47
C LEU A 190 8.97 -20.62 -15.42
N ASP A 191 9.91 -20.26 -16.28
CA ASP A 191 11.26 -20.83 -16.37
C ASP A 191 12.37 -19.80 -16.06
N ALA A 192 13.61 -20.16 -16.36
CA ALA A 192 14.77 -19.29 -16.18
C ALA A 192 14.67 -18.01 -17.02
N ASP A 193 14.22 -18.11 -18.27
CA ASP A 193 14.19 -17.00 -19.22
C ASP A 193 13.06 -16.02 -18.85
N ARG A 194 11.91 -16.51 -18.43
CA ARG A 194 10.81 -15.65 -17.93
C ARG A 194 11.18 -14.95 -16.63
N TRP A 195 11.92 -15.62 -15.75
CA TRP A 195 12.43 -14.98 -14.54
C TRP A 195 13.43 -13.85 -14.87
N GLU A 196 14.33 -14.06 -15.81
CA GLU A 196 15.27 -13.03 -16.29
C GLU A 196 14.53 -11.88 -17.00
N GLY A 197 13.52 -12.19 -17.81
CA GLY A 197 12.63 -11.22 -18.44
C GLY A 197 11.96 -10.29 -17.43
N TRP A 198 11.49 -10.84 -16.30
CA TRP A 198 10.93 -10.01 -15.22
C TRP A 198 11.96 -9.09 -14.57
N TRP A 199 13.17 -9.60 -14.31
CA TRP A 199 14.24 -8.75 -13.79
C TRP A 199 14.57 -7.61 -14.76
N SER A 200 14.71 -7.90 -16.05
CA SER A 200 14.95 -6.90 -17.11
C SER A 200 13.82 -5.86 -17.16
N ALA A 201 12.56 -6.28 -17.07
CA ALA A 201 11.40 -5.39 -17.01
C ALA A 201 11.41 -4.50 -15.75
N LEU A 202 11.91 -4.99 -14.61
CA LEU A 202 12.09 -4.15 -13.43
C LEU A 202 13.24 -3.14 -13.61
N VAL A 203 14.33 -3.52 -14.28
CA VAL A 203 15.46 -2.62 -14.56
C VAL A 203 14.98 -1.41 -15.37
N SER A 204 14.13 -1.60 -16.39
CA SER A 204 13.65 -0.52 -17.26
C SER A 204 12.60 0.41 -16.62
N GLN A 205 11.92 0.00 -15.54
CA GLN A 205 10.90 0.84 -14.91
C GLN A 205 11.48 2.08 -14.19
N ALA A 206 10.82 3.24 -14.35
CA ALA A 206 11.13 4.51 -13.68
C ALA A 206 10.64 4.53 -12.21
N ILE A 207 11.02 3.51 -11.42
CA ILE A 207 10.69 3.39 -10.00
C ILE A 207 11.97 3.29 -9.15
N SER A 208 11.87 3.56 -7.86
CA SER A 208 13.04 3.51 -6.97
C SER A 208 13.67 2.11 -6.93
N THR A 209 15.01 2.05 -6.86
CA THR A 209 15.78 0.81 -6.69
C THR A 209 15.25 -0.07 -5.55
N GLU A 210 14.94 0.52 -4.40
CA GLU A 210 14.42 -0.22 -3.25
C GLU A 210 13.06 -0.87 -3.54
N TYR A 211 12.22 -0.22 -4.34
CA TYR A 211 10.96 -0.82 -4.77
C TYR A 211 11.17 -1.94 -5.80
N LYS A 212 12.14 -1.81 -6.72
CA LYS A 212 12.55 -2.90 -7.63
C LYS A 212 13.02 -4.12 -6.85
N LYS A 213 13.92 -3.94 -5.87
CA LYS A 213 14.38 -4.99 -4.94
C LYS A 213 13.22 -5.65 -4.22
N LYS A 214 12.26 -4.86 -3.72
CA LYS A 214 11.08 -5.38 -3.02
C LYS A 214 10.19 -6.22 -3.95
N ARG A 215 9.90 -5.74 -5.17
CA ARG A 215 9.14 -6.48 -6.19
C ARG A 215 9.81 -7.81 -6.55
N LEU A 216 11.11 -7.79 -6.85
CA LEU A 216 11.86 -9.00 -7.18
C LEU A 216 11.88 -9.99 -6.02
N ARG A 217 12.06 -9.51 -4.77
CA ARG A 217 12.04 -10.38 -3.58
C ARG A 217 10.69 -11.07 -3.40
N ILE A 218 9.59 -10.33 -3.52
CA ILE A 218 8.24 -10.88 -3.36
C ILE A 218 7.93 -11.89 -4.46
N ALA A 219 8.24 -11.55 -5.73
CA ALA A 219 8.09 -12.48 -6.85
C ALA A 219 8.90 -13.77 -6.60
N ARG A 220 10.15 -13.65 -6.15
CA ARG A 220 11.00 -14.79 -5.81
C ARG A 220 10.38 -15.69 -4.74
N SER A 221 9.82 -15.12 -3.68
CA SER A 221 9.13 -15.91 -2.63
C SER A 221 7.97 -16.73 -3.21
N PHE A 222 7.18 -16.14 -4.12
CA PHE A 222 6.11 -16.86 -4.81
C PHE A 222 6.66 -17.98 -5.72
N VAL A 223 7.69 -17.73 -6.52
CA VAL A 223 8.32 -18.76 -7.37
C VAL A 223 8.89 -19.91 -6.52
N SER A 224 9.53 -19.59 -5.40
CA SER A 224 10.07 -20.59 -4.48
C SER A 224 8.95 -21.46 -3.90
N TRP A 225 7.84 -20.84 -3.50
CA TRP A 225 6.66 -21.57 -3.02
C TRP A 225 6.05 -22.50 -4.08
N LEU A 226 5.98 -22.08 -5.36
CA LEU A 226 5.53 -22.97 -6.44
C LEU A 226 6.41 -24.21 -6.57
N ALA A 227 7.73 -24.02 -6.51
CA ALA A 227 8.69 -25.10 -6.61
C ALA A 227 8.67 -26.04 -5.39
N GLU A 228 8.53 -25.49 -4.18
CA GLU A 228 8.33 -26.28 -2.94
C GLU A 228 7.05 -27.13 -2.99
N LYS A 229 6.02 -26.67 -3.70
CA LYS A 229 4.78 -27.43 -3.95
C LYS A 229 4.92 -28.46 -5.08
N GLY A 230 6.09 -28.58 -5.70
CA GLY A 230 6.32 -29.46 -6.85
C GLY A 230 5.55 -29.06 -8.10
N LEU A 231 5.08 -27.80 -8.18
CA LEU A 231 4.28 -27.34 -9.32
C LEU A 231 5.14 -27.00 -10.54
N ILE A 232 6.40 -26.59 -10.29
CA ILE A 232 7.42 -26.27 -11.28
C ILE A 232 8.81 -26.71 -10.76
N PRO A 233 9.80 -26.96 -11.64
CA PRO A 233 11.20 -27.03 -11.21
C PRO A 233 11.70 -25.65 -10.74
N VAL A 234 12.70 -25.63 -9.84
CA VAL A 234 13.32 -24.37 -9.41
C VAL A 234 14.11 -23.75 -10.58
N PRO A 235 13.84 -22.51 -11.01
CA PRO A 235 14.64 -21.87 -12.04
C PRO A 235 16.11 -21.71 -11.61
N PRO A 236 17.10 -22.15 -12.41
CA PRO A 236 18.52 -22.15 -12.02
C PRO A 236 19.08 -20.74 -11.72
N ASN A 237 18.48 -19.70 -12.29
CA ASN A 237 18.88 -18.30 -12.09
C ASN A 237 18.03 -17.56 -11.03
N LEU A 238 17.14 -18.25 -10.29
CA LEU A 238 16.23 -17.65 -9.30
C LEU A 238 16.98 -16.79 -8.25
N HIS A 239 18.16 -17.27 -7.83
CA HIS A 239 19.04 -16.64 -6.85
C HIS A 239 20.33 -16.04 -7.46
N SER A 240 20.37 -15.86 -8.78
CA SER A 240 21.54 -15.32 -9.48
C SER A 240 21.97 -13.97 -8.91
N ARG A 241 23.28 -13.81 -8.64
CA ARG A 241 23.86 -12.53 -8.21
C ARG A 241 23.81 -11.46 -9.30
N ARG A 242 23.61 -11.85 -10.58
CA ARG A 242 23.42 -10.92 -11.69
C ARG A 242 22.12 -10.13 -11.56
N HIS A 243 21.08 -10.71 -10.94
CA HIS A 243 19.78 -10.07 -10.73
C HIS A 243 19.77 -9.14 -9.51
N ARG A 244 20.75 -8.25 -9.40
CA ARG A 244 20.88 -7.25 -8.35
C ARG A 244 20.63 -5.85 -8.92
N PHE A 245 19.98 -5.01 -8.13
CA PHE A 245 19.84 -3.59 -8.45
C PHE A 245 20.91 -2.81 -7.71
N GLY A 246 21.73 -2.06 -8.45
CA GLY A 246 22.72 -1.15 -7.87
C GLY A 246 22.06 -0.06 -7.03
N GLY A 247 22.75 0.42 -6.00
CA GLY A 247 22.27 1.54 -5.19
C GLY A 247 23.42 2.21 -4.45
N GLY A 248 23.65 3.48 -4.76
CA GLY A 248 24.51 4.33 -3.93
C GLY A 248 23.83 4.66 -2.60
N SER A 249 24.63 4.88 -1.57
CA SER A 249 24.15 5.43 -0.30
C SER A 249 23.58 6.82 -0.56
N ARG A 250 22.26 7.01 -0.39
CA ARG A 250 21.67 8.35 -0.38
C ARG A 250 21.96 9.00 0.96
N SER A 251 22.35 10.27 0.95
CA SER A 251 22.42 11.07 2.16
C SER A 251 21.06 11.07 2.87
N VAL A 252 21.09 11.04 4.20
CA VAL A 252 19.87 11.06 5.00
C VAL A 252 19.29 12.46 4.94
N ALA A 253 18.19 12.64 4.22
CA ALA A 253 17.46 13.90 4.22
C ALA A 253 16.99 14.24 5.65
N THR A 254 17.18 15.50 6.05
CA THR A 254 16.72 16.10 7.32
C THR A 254 16.03 17.43 7.04
N ILE A 255 15.18 17.89 7.98
CA ILE A 255 14.60 19.23 7.97
C ILE A 255 15.54 20.16 8.76
N PRO A 256 15.85 21.38 8.27
CA PRO A 256 16.52 22.40 9.06
C PRO A 256 15.78 22.69 10.36
N VAL A 257 16.51 22.80 11.47
CA VAL A 257 15.93 23.03 12.81
C VAL A 257 15.00 24.25 12.86
N LYS A 258 15.35 25.33 12.14
CA LYS A 258 14.52 26.54 12.04
C LYS A 258 13.14 26.27 11.43
N GLU A 259 13.07 25.39 10.44
CA GLU A 259 11.80 25.00 9.81
C GLU A 259 11.00 24.03 10.68
N VAL A 260 11.67 23.16 11.44
CA VAL A 260 11.01 22.35 12.48
C VAL A 260 10.38 23.27 13.53
N ALA A 261 11.09 24.30 13.99
CA ALA A 261 10.55 25.28 14.93
C ALA A 261 9.32 26.00 14.34
N LYS A 262 9.41 26.48 13.09
CA LYS A 262 8.28 27.10 12.37
C LYS A 262 7.06 26.18 12.29
N LEU A 263 7.26 24.88 12.01
CA LEU A 263 6.19 23.89 12.00
C LEU A 263 5.50 23.76 13.37
N ILE A 264 6.29 23.64 14.45
CA ILE A 264 5.72 23.40 15.78
C ILE A 264 5.04 24.65 16.33
N THR A 265 5.63 25.84 16.16
CA THR A 265 5.01 27.10 16.57
C THR A 265 3.65 27.30 15.90
N ALA A 266 3.54 27.01 14.60
CA ALA A 266 2.31 27.17 13.84
C ALA A 266 1.27 26.04 14.03
N ALA A 267 1.67 24.89 14.59
CA ALA A 267 0.77 23.76 14.79
C ALA A 267 -0.27 24.06 15.88
N PRO A 268 -1.57 23.82 15.64
CA PRO A 268 -2.61 24.03 16.65
C PRO A 268 -2.84 22.77 17.50
N GLY A 269 -3.35 22.97 18.73
CA GLY A 269 -3.94 21.93 19.57
C GLY A 269 -3.14 20.63 19.66
N GLN A 270 -3.82 19.49 19.46
CA GLN A 270 -3.18 18.16 19.50
C GLN A 270 -2.13 17.95 18.41
N LEU A 271 -2.21 18.64 17.25
CA LEU A 271 -1.16 18.51 16.23
C LEU A 271 0.19 18.98 16.78
N LYS A 272 0.22 20.06 17.57
CA LYS A 272 1.45 20.54 18.22
C LYS A 272 2.07 19.45 19.10
N LEU A 273 1.25 18.78 19.92
CA LEU A 273 1.66 17.64 20.74
C LEU A 273 2.21 16.50 19.88
N HIS A 274 1.53 16.14 18.77
CA HIS A 274 2.02 15.09 17.88
C HIS A 274 3.42 15.40 17.34
N LEU A 275 3.66 16.63 16.86
CA LEU A 275 4.97 17.02 16.34
C LEU A 275 6.04 17.02 17.43
N LEU A 276 5.70 17.47 18.64
CA LEU A 276 6.61 17.43 19.78
C LEU A 276 6.97 15.99 20.17
N LEU A 277 6.01 15.06 20.23
CA LEU A 277 6.29 13.63 20.48
C LEU A 277 7.22 13.02 19.42
N MET A 278 7.10 13.45 18.16
CA MET A 278 7.99 12.99 17.09
C MET A 278 9.44 13.42 17.30
N ILE A 279 9.68 14.65 17.75
CA ILE A 279 11.04 15.16 17.93
C ILE A 279 11.61 14.89 19.34
N ASN A 280 10.76 14.83 20.37
CA ASN A 280 11.15 14.56 21.75
C ASN A 280 11.42 13.06 21.98
N CYS A 281 10.59 12.18 21.40
CA CYS A 281 10.63 10.74 21.67
C CYS A 281 10.96 9.92 20.42
N GLY A 282 11.25 10.59 19.30
CA GLY A 282 11.51 9.90 18.04
C GLY A 282 10.30 9.10 17.54
N MET A 283 9.07 9.40 17.96
CA MET A 283 7.91 8.57 17.61
C MET A 283 7.49 8.73 16.14
N THR A 284 6.87 7.70 15.59
CA THR A 284 6.12 7.78 14.32
C THR A 284 4.62 7.95 14.58
N GLN A 285 3.81 8.21 13.54
CA GLN A 285 2.36 8.38 13.71
C GLN A 285 1.68 7.16 14.36
N ILE A 286 2.16 5.94 14.06
CA ILE A 286 1.60 4.72 14.65
C ILE A 286 1.95 4.63 16.13
N ASP A 287 3.20 4.94 16.50
CA ASP A 287 3.61 4.95 17.91
C ASP A 287 2.75 5.95 18.70
N ILE A 288 2.54 7.17 18.17
CA ILE A 288 1.69 8.19 18.80
C ILE A 288 0.23 7.70 18.92
N SER A 289 -0.31 7.09 17.87
CA SER A 289 -1.71 6.61 17.84
C SER A 289 -1.94 5.44 18.79
N ASP A 290 -0.94 4.58 18.99
CA ASP A 290 -1.00 3.36 19.81
C ASP A 290 -0.50 3.59 21.25
N LEU A 291 -0.16 4.83 21.62
CA LEU A 291 0.29 5.14 22.98
C LEU A 291 -0.81 4.81 24.00
N HIS A 292 -0.53 3.92 24.95
CA HIS A 292 -1.47 3.46 25.97
C HIS A 292 -1.29 4.24 27.30
N PRO A 293 -2.36 4.54 28.06
CA PRO A 293 -2.25 5.31 29.30
C PRO A 293 -1.30 4.71 30.35
N SER A 294 -1.14 3.39 30.38
CA SER A 294 -0.19 2.70 31.27
C SER A 294 1.28 2.89 30.88
N GLU A 295 1.57 3.37 29.67
CA GLU A 295 2.92 3.70 29.22
C GLU A 295 3.35 5.10 29.66
N VAL A 296 2.42 5.90 30.20
CA VAL A 296 2.69 7.27 30.66
C VAL A 296 2.84 7.29 32.18
N ASP A 297 4.01 7.69 32.66
CA ASP A 297 4.18 8.05 34.05
C ASP A 297 3.64 9.47 34.26
N TRP A 298 2.37 9.53 34.67
CA TRP A 298 1.67 10.80 34.83
C TRP A 298 2.19 11.67 35.98
N LYS A 299 3.06 11.13 36.85
CA LYS A 299 3.65 11.86 37.97
C LYS A 299 5.01 12.43 37.58
N ARG A 300 5.83 11.65 36.86
CA ARG A 300 7.21 12.03 36.51
C ARG A 300 7.33 12.69 35.13
N GLY A 301 6.25 12.73 34.34
CA GLY A 301 6.27 13.30 33.00
C GLY A 301 7.13 12.48 32.04
N ARG A 302 6.93 11.16 32.04
CA ARG A 302 7.70 10.22 31.20
C ARG A 302 6.80 9.32 30.38
N ILE A 303 7.35 8.83 29.28
CA ILE A 303 6.75 7.74 28.50
C ILE A 303 7.71 6.54 28.50
N LYS A 304 7.26 5.40 29.01
CA LYS A 304 8.00 4.14 29.01
C LYS A 304 7.31 3.15 28.07
N ARG A 305 7.94 2.83 26.94
CA ARG A 305 7.32 1.97 25.93
C ARG A 305 8.28 1.19 25.06
N LYS A 306 7.75 0.12 24.44
CA LYS A 306 8.34 -0.46 23.23
C LYS A 306 7.74 0.22 21.99
N ARG A 307 8.45 0.10 20.87
CA ARG A 307 8.00 0.64 19.59
C ARG A 307 6.92 -0.27 19.01
N SER A 308 5.72 0.26 18.68
CA SER A 308 4.55 -0.53 18.26
C SER A 308 4.85 -1.51 17.12
N LYS A 309 5.61 -1.08 16.10
CA LYS A 309 5.91 -1.94 14.94
C LYS A 309 6.68 -3.22 15.31
N THR A 310 7.40 -3.21 16.43
CA THR A 310 8.33 -4.28 16.77
C THR A 310 8.22 -4.70 18.24
N GLU A 311 7.10 -4.41 18.90
CA GLU A 311 6.95 -4.63 20.35
C GLU A 311 7.01 -6.11 20.75
N ASP A 312 6.54 -6.99 19.86
CA ASP A 312 6.54 -8.44 20.04
C ASP A 312 7.92 -9.08 19.90
N HIS A 313 8.93 -8.32 19.45
CA HIS A 313 10.29 -8.85 19.36
C HIS A 313 11.00 -8.77 20.72
N GLU A 314 11.53 -9.90 21.14
CA GLU A 314 12.20 -10.09 22.44
C GLU A 314 13.27 -9.02 22.72
N HIS A 315 14.11 -8.74 21.74
CA HIS A 315 15.27 -7.83 21.90
C HIS A 315 14.95 -6.35 21.66
N VAL A 316 13.69 -5.99 21.41
CA VAL A 316 13.34 -4.58 21.22
C VAL A 316 13.34 -3.87 22.56
N PRO A 317 14.13 -2.79 22.72
CA PRO A 317 14.26 -2.13 24.01
C PRO A 317 12.96 -1.44 24.40
N THR A 318 12.63 -1.51 25.68
CA THR A 318 11.73 -0.55 26.30
C THR A 318 12.52 0.73 26.57
N VAL A 319 12.05 1.84 26.02
CA VAL A 319 12.71 3.15 26.15
C VAL A 319 11.88 4.01 27.09
N GLU A 320 12.55 4.68 28.02
CA GLU A 320 11.92 5.60 28.99
C GLU A 320 12.30 7.04 28.63
N TYR A 321 11.39 7.74 27.95
CA TYR A 321 11.59 9.10 27.48
C TYR A 321 11.17 10.12 28.54
N PRO A 322 12.06 11.01 29.01
CA PRO A 322 11.62 12.21 29.68
C PRO A 322 10.98 13.16 28.67
N LEU A 323 9.85 13.74 29.05
CA LEU A 323 9.16 14.71 28.22
C LEU A 323 9.70 16.10 28.51
N TRP A 324 9.91 16.88 27.46
CA TRP A 324 10.17 18.31 27.61
C TRP A 324 8.97 18.99 28.27
N PRO A 325 9.17 20.10 28.99
CA PRO A 325 8.09 20.76 29.72
C PRO A 325 6.85 21.05 28.87
N ARG A 326 7.04 21.59 27.66
CA ARG A 326 5.94 21.86 26.72
C ARG A 326 5.26 20.60 26.19
N THR A 327 6.02 19.55 25.90
CA THR A 327 5.46 18.25 25.51
C THR A 327 4.60 17.68 26.63
N TRP A 328 5.10 17.74 27.87
CA TRP A 328 4.41 17.24 29.05
C TRP A 328 3.11 18.01 29.33
N GLU A 329 3.15 19.34 29.33
CA GLU A 329 1.98 20.20 29.50
C GLU A 329 0.86 19.85 28.49
N LEU A 330 1.21 19.73 27.22
CA LEU A 330 0.23 19.40 26.18
C LEU A 330 -0.28 17.96 26.32
N LEU A 331 0.56 17.01 26.77
CA LEU A 331 0.14 15.65 27.05
C LEU A 331 -0.83 15.60 28.23
N GLN A 332 -0.61 16.39 29.28
CA GLN A 332 -1.55 16.53 30.40
C GLN A 332 -2.88 17.12 29.95
N ARG A 333 -2.84 18.09 29.03
CA ARG A 333 -4.05 18.74 28.51
C ARG A 333 -4.89 17.84 27.61
N PHE A 334 -4.26 17.08 26.72
CA PHE A 334 -4.96 16.34 25.66
C PHE A 334 -5.03 14.83 25.89
N GLY A 335 -4.18 14.29 26.76
CA GLY A 335 -4.04 12.87 26.97
C GLY A 335 -5.09 12.31 27.93
N GLN A 336 -5.67 11.18 27.55
CA GLN A 336 -6.57 10.39 28.38
C GLN A 336 -5.76 9.58 29.39
N LYS A 337 -6.16 9.63 30.67
CA LYS A 337 -5.51 8.89 31.77
C LYS A 337 -6.01 7.45 31.90
N SER A 338 -7.08 7.10 31.20
CA SER A 338 -7.72 5.79 31.21
C SER A 338 -8.24 5.41 29.83
N GLY A 339 -8.54 4.14 29.62
CA GLY A 339 -9.00 3.60 28.33
C GLY A 339 -7.85 3.02 27.50
N GLU A 340 -8.14 2.73 26.23
CA GLU A 340 -7.19 2.02 25.35
C GLU A 340 -6.06 2.93 24.84
N ARG A 341 -6.27 4.24 24.72
CA ARG A 341 -5.34 5.15 24.03
C ARG A 341 -5.25 6.49 24.74
N VAL A 342 -4.02 7.00 24.84
CA VAL A 342 -3.77 8.34 25.40
C VAL A 342 -4.34 9.42 24.50
N LEU A 343 -4.20 9.29 23.17
CA LEU A 343 -4.64 10.30 22.22
C LEU A 343 -5.70 9.74 21.29
N GLN A 344 -6.83 10.43 21.23
CA GLN A 344 -7.94 10.12 20.34
C GLN A 344 -8.39 11.38 19.60
N THR A 345 -8.99 11.19 18.44
CA THR A 345 -9.71 12.27 17.74
C THR A 345 -10.90 12.75 18.57
N GLU A 346 -11.48 13.90 18.22
CA GLU A 346 -12.72 14.41 18.83
C GLU A 346 -13.88 13.39 18.79
N SER A 347 -13.88 12.49 17.79
CA SER A 347 -14.87 11.42 17.65
C SER A 347 -14.56 10.16 18.48
N GLY A 348 -13.56 10.19 19.37
CA GLY A 348 -13.11 9.04 20.18
C GLY A 348 -12.32 7.98 19.41
N LYS A 349 -12.07 8.19 18.10
CA LYS A 349 -11.36 7.22 17.25
C LYS A 349 -9.84 7.35 17.35
N PRO A 350 -9.06 6.27 17.07
CA PRO A 350 -7.62 6.34 16.90
C PRO A 350 -7.23 7.30 15.77
N TRP A 351 -6.09 7.97 15.97
CA TRP A 351 -5.53 8.93 15.02
C TRP A 351 -5.00 8.28 13.72
N LEU A 352 -4.52 7.04 13.84
CA LEU A 352 -4.14 6.19 12.72
C LEU A 352 -4.91 4.88 12.80
N ARG A 353 -5.59 4.52 11.71
CA ARG A 353 -6.24 3.22 11.52
C ARG A 353 -5.73 2.60 10.24
N ASP A 354 -5.30 1.35 10.30
CA ASP A 354 -4.82 0.59 9.15
C ASP A 354 -5.43 -0.81 9.23
N VAL A 355 -6.56 -0.99 8.55
CA VAL A 355 -7.37 -2.21 8.65
C VAL A 355 -7.55 -2.83 7.28
N LEU A 356 -7.63 -4.16 7.23
CA LEU A 356 -8.13 -4.87 6.06
C LEU A 356 -9.66 -4.87 6.12
N ARG A 357 -10.32 -4.47 5.02
CA ARG A 357 -11.78 -4.55 4.92
C ARG A 357 -12.20 -5.96 4.52
N ASN A 358 -13.49 -6.26 4.68
CA ASN A 358 -14.09 -7.54 4.28
C ASN A 358 -13.92 -7.86 2.78
N ASP A 359 -13.66 -6.87 1.93
CA ASP A 359 -13.38 -7.05 0.50
C ASP A 359 -11.89 -7.33 0.20
N GLY A 360 -11.07 -7.57 1.22
CA GLY A 360 -9.63 -7.78 1.10
C GLY A 360 -8.83 -6.52 0.76
N LYS A 361 -9.47 -5.33 0.71
CA LYS A 361 -8.78 -4.07 0.44
C LYS A 361 -8.32 -3.41 1.72
N ARG A 362 -7.11 -2.86 1.69
CA ARG A 362 -6.56 -2.07 2.78
C ARG A 362 -7.25 -0.71 2.88
N SER A 363 -7.66 -0.36 4.10
CA SER A 363 -8.22 0.94 4.45
C SER A 363 -7.31 1.61 5.46
N LYS A 364 -6.62 2.68 5.03
CA LYS A 364 -5.77 3.47 5.90
C LYS A 364 -6.34 4.88 6.09
N VAL A 365 -6.47 5.28 7.36
CA VAL A 365 -6.76 6.65 7.76
C VAL A 365 -5.61 7.12 8.66
N ASP A 366 -4.97 8.22 8.30
CA ASP A 366 -3.88 8.83 9.07
C ASP A 366 -4.22 10.32 9.24
N ALA A 367 -4.98 10.63 10.29
CA ALA A 367 -5.47 11.99 10.52
C ALA A 367 -4.35 12.93 10.98
N ILE A 368 -3.28 12.41 11.59
CA ILE A 368 -2.08 13.18 11.93
C ILE A 368 -1.43 13.68 10.65
N LYS A 369 -1.22 12.80 9.66
CA LYS A 369 -0.67 13.17 8.35
C LYS A 369 -1.55 14.19 7.63
N SER A 370 -2.87 14.00 7.62
CA SER A 370 -3.78 14.96 6.98
C SER A 370 -3.65 16.36 7.60
N ASN A 371 -3.68 16.47 8.92
CA ASN A 371 -3.55 17.74 9.63
C ASN A 371 -2.19 18.41 9.37
N TYR A 372 -1.11 17.63 9.30
CA TYR A 372 0.21 18.16 8.99
C TYR A 372 0.34 18.66 7.55
N VAL A 373 -0.22 17.94 6.56
CA VAL A 373 -0.22 18.41 5.17
C VAL A 373 -0.97 19.74 5.03
N HIS A 374 -2.08 19.91 5.77
CA HIS A 374 -2.78 21.19 5.83
C HIS A 374 -1.95 22.30 6.47
N LEU A 375 -1.28 22.02 7.59
CA LEU A 375 -0.37 22.95 8.24
C LEU A 375 0.76 23.39 7.29
N GLN A 376 1.39 22.44 6.62
CA GLN A 376 2.46 22.68 5.66
C GLN A 376 2.06 23.62 4.53
N ARG A 377 0.90 23.34 3.92
CA ARG A 377 0.33 24.22 2.89
C ARG A 377 0.07 25.62 3.42
N LYS A 378 -0.45 25.73 4.65
CA LYS A 378 -0.74 27.03 5.29
C LYS A 378 0.52 27.87 5.50
N ILE A 379 1.66 27.27 5.80
CA ILE A 379 2.90 27.99 6.15
C ILE A 379 3.96 28.00 5.03
N GLY A 380 3.64 27.43 3.87
CA GLY A 380 4.51 27.38 2.68
C GLY A 380 5.73 26.48 2.86
N LEU A 381 5.57 25.30 3.46
CA LEU A 381 6.64 24.29 3.59
C LEU A 381 6.21 22.96 2.96
N GLU A 382 7.16 22.18 2.45
CA GLU A 382 6.90 20.86 1.88
C GLU A 382 7.96 19.84 2.32
N HIS A 383 7.67 19.15 3.42
CA HIS A 383 8.52 18.13 4.02
C HIS A 383 7.75 16.85 4.32
N SER A 384 8.41 15.70 4.24
CA SER A 384 7.79 14.48 4.76
C SER A 384 7.80 14.51 6.29
N MET A 385 6.67 14.23 6.93
CA MET A 385 6.54 14.17 8.39
C MET A 385 7.58 13.24 9.05
N LYS A 386 7.96 12.15 8.36
CA LYS A 386 9.00 11.22 8.85
C LYS A 386 10.35 11.89 9.08
N LEU A 387 10.60 13.02 8.43
CA LEU A 387 11.85 13.75 8.59
C LEU A 387 11.98 14.41 9.97
N LEU A 388 10.88 14.65 10.71
CA LEU A 388 10.95 15.18 12.08
C LEU A 388 11.73 14.24 13.00
N ARG A 389 11.32 12.97 13.07
CA ARG A 389 12.03 11.89 13.77
C ARG A 389 13.48 11.75 13.28
N LYS A 390 13.71 11.84 11.96
CA LYS A 390 15.06 11.73 11.39
C LYS A 390 15.94 12.90 11.78
N THR A 391 15.44 14.13 11.77
CA THR A 391 16.19 15.30 12.20
C THR A 391 16.67 15.12 13.64
N SER A 392 15.79 14.68 14.55
CA SER A 392 16.19 14.42 15.95
C SER A 392 17.23 13.30 16.05
N ALA A 393 17.05 12.21 15.32
CA ALA A 393 18.00 11.11 15.26
C ALA A 393 19.37 11.57 14.73
N THR A 394 19.41 12.33 13.64
CA THR A 394 20.65 12.85 13.04
C THR A 394 21.34 13.86 13.95
N LEU A 395 20.59 14.69 14.69
CA LEU A 395 21.18 15.58 15.69
C LEU A 395 21.90 14.76 16.78
N ILE A 396 21.23 13.75 17.35
CA ILE A 396 21.87 12.85 18.33
C ILE A 396 23.07 12.12 17.72
N GLU A 397 22.93 11.57 16.52
CA GLU A 397 23.98 10.83 15.79
C GLU A 397 25.23 11.68 15.56
N SER A 398 25.05 12.97 15.25
CA SER A 398 26.14 13.91 15.03
C SER A 398 26.89 14.32 16.30
N HIS A 399 26.33 14.07 17.49
CA HIS A 399 26.96 14.43 18.75
C HIS A 399 28.05 13.42 19.13
N ALA A 400 29.27 13.90 19.39
CA ALA A 400 30.48 13.10 19.61
C ALA A 400 30.32 11.96 20.65
N SER A 401 29.59 12.21 21.74
CA SER A 401 29.38 11.22 22.81
C SER A 401 28.00 10.57 22.83
N TYR A 402 27.02 11.11 22.10
CA TYR A 402 25.62 10.63 22.17
C TYR A 402 25.22 9.82 20.96
N GLY A 403 25.95 9.92 19.84
CA GLY A 403 25.55 9.28 18.59
C GLY A 403 25.34 7.78 18.68
N ARG A 404 26.13 7.09 19.50
CA ARG A 404 25.97 5.64 19.76
C ARG A 404 24.60 5.23 20.34
N TYR A 405 23.85 6.16 20.92
CA TYR A 405 22.55 5.89 21.55
C TYR A 405 21.35 6.20 20.64
N VAL A 406 21.58 6.62 19.39
CA VAL A 406 20.49 6.90 18.44
C VAL A 406 19.58 5.67 18.22
N GLY A 407 20.16 4.45 18.24
CA GLY A 407 19.38 3.21 18.15
C GLY A 407 18.41 3.04 19.31
N HIS A 408 18.85 3.34 20.54
CA HIS A 408 18.02 3.33 21.74
C HIS A 408 16.95 4.42 21.70
N PHE A 409 17.31 5.67 21.35
CA PHE A 409 16.35 6.77 21.16
C PHE A 409 15.24 6.40 20.16
N LEU A 410 15.56 5.68 19.10
CA LEU A 410 14.60 5.26 18.09
C LEU A 410 13.83 3.98 18.44
N GLY A 411 14.13 3.33 19.56
CA GLY A 411 13.54 2.04 19.94
C GLY A 411 13.80 0.96 18.89
N HIS A 412 14.98 0.98 18.25
CA HIS A 412 15.35 -0.02 17.25
C HIS A 412 15.85 -1.29 17.93
N SER A 413 15.49 -2.46 17.37
CA SER A 413 16.12 -3.71 17.78
C SER A 413 17.62 -3.64 17.49
N PRO A 414 18.48 -4.03 18.45
CA PRO A 414 19.91 -4.15 18.24
C PRO A 414 20.19 -5.18 17.13
N ARG A 415 21.05 -4.81 16.18
CA ARG A 415 21.45 -5.64 15.04
C ARG A 415 22.66 -6.51 15.35
N THR A 416 23.51 -6.07 16.26
CA THR A 416 24.74 -6.77 16.64
C THR A 416 24.68 -7.24 18.09
N LEU A 417 25.49 -8.24 18.43
CA LEU A 417 25.62 -8.70 19.82
C LEU A 417 26.13 -7.58 20.74
N ALA A 418 27.06 -6.76 20.25
CA ALA A 418 27.56 -5.59 20.99
C ALA A 418 26.44 -4.58 21.27
N GLU A 419 25.57 -4.30 20.29
CA GLU A 419 24.41 -3.43 20.52
C GLU A 419 23.44 -4.03 21.55
N ARG A 420 23.26 -5.36 21.60
CA ARG A 420 22.37 -6.00 22.60
C ARG A 420 22.83 -5.73 24.03
N HIS A 421 24.14 -5.78 24.28
CA HIS A 421 24.69 -5.64 25.63
C HIS A 421 25.03 -4.20 26.02
N TYR A 422 25.31 -3.31 25.06
CA TYR A 422 25.88 -1.99 25.34
C TYR A 422 25.13 -0.80 24.71
N ALA A 423 24.03 -1.02 23.96
CA ALA A 423 23.33 0.09 23.32
C ALA A 423 22.40 0.87 24.26
N ALA A 424 22.06 0.34 25.44
CA ALA A 424 21.17 1.02 26.39
C ALA A 424 21.99 1.96 27.31
N PRO A 425 21.77 3.29 27.25
CA PRO A 425 22.35 4.22 28.23
C PRO A 425 21.70 4.04 29.61
N SER A 426 22.35 4.52 30.67
CA SER A 426 21.67 4.73 31.94
C SER A 426 20.55 5.77 31.80
N VAL A 427 19.53 5.72 32.67
CA VAL A 427 18.41 6.67 32.66
C VAL A 427 18.91 8.12 32.73
N ASP A 428 19.81 8.43 33.65
CA ASP A 428 20.35 9.79 33.81
C ASP A 428 21.11 10.28 32.57
N LEU A 429 21.86 9.38 31.91
CA LEU A 429 22.55 9.73 30.68
C LEU A 429 21.56 9.95 29.54
N PHE A 430 20.52 9.11 29.44
CA PHE A 430 19.48 9.28 28.44
C PHE A 430 18.70 10.58 28.65
N ASP A 431 18.43 10.97 29.89
CA ASP A 431 17.80 12.24 30.20
C ASP A 431 18.66 13.42 29.76
N LYS A 432 19.97 13.35 30.00
CA LYS A 432 20.92 14.36 29.50
C LYS A 432 20.90 14.45 27.97
N ILE A 433 20.79 13.33 27.27
CA ILE A 433 20.69 13.28 25.81
C ILE A 433 19.39 13.96 25.33
N VAL A 434 18.25 13.58 25.90
CA VAL A 434 16.94 14.12 25.49
C VAL A 434 16.81 15.60 25.85
N ASN A 435 17.34 16.04 26.99
CA ASN A 435 17.38 17.46 27.36
C ASN A 435 18.32 18.26 26.47
N TRP A 436 19.50 17.73 26.14
CA TRP A 436 20.41 18.34 25.17
C TRP A 436 19.74 18.50 23.79
N LEU A 437 19.00 17.49 23.35
CA LEU A 437 18.24 17.53 22.11
C LEU A 437 17.18 18.65 22.14
N GLY A 438 16.46 18.80 23.26
CA GLY A 438 15.48 19.88 23.44
C GLY A 438 16.11 21.27 23.27
N LYS A 439 17.32 21.48 23.80
CA LYS A 439 18.06 22.74 23.61
C LYS A 439 18.36 23.05 22.14
N GLN A 440 18.52 22.04 21.28
CA GLN A 440 18.73 22.26 19.84
C GLN A 440 17.51 22.90 19.17
N TYR A 441 16.31 22.66 19.69
CA TYR A 441 15.06 23.22 19.15
C TYR A 441 14.65 24.56 19.80
N GLY A 442 15.42 25.05 20.77
CA GLY A 442 15.21 26.35 21.40
C GLY A 442 13.86 26.46 22.16
N PRO A 443 13.16 27.61 22.07
CA PRO A 443 11.93 27.89 22.84
C PRO A 443 10.82 26.87 22.66
N VAL A 444 10.80 26.14 21.54
CA VAL A 444 9.77 25.15 21.23
C VAL A 444 9.74 23.99 22.24
N ALA A 445 10.88 23.69 22.87
CA ALA A 445 10.97 22.67 23.92
C ALA A 445 10.71 23.23 25.33
N ALA A 446 10.88 24.54 25.54
CA ALA A 446 10.70 25.21 26.82
C ALA A 446 9.24 25.68 27.01
N PHE A 447 8.91 26.13 28.22
CA PHE A 447 7.74 26.98 28.39
C PHE A 447 7.94 28.26 27.57
N GLU A 448 6.88 28.75 26.92
CA GLU A 448 6.88 30.12 26.42
C GLU A 448 7.01 31.01 27.66
N GLU A 449 8.14 31.72 27.82
CA GLU A 449 8.20 32.87 28.71
C GLU A 449 7.21 33.88 28.12
N ASN A 450 5.99 33.89 28.67
CA ASN A 450 4.95 34.86 28.33
C ASN A 450 5.35 36.24 28.82
#